data_AF-A0A2V8PAQ7-F1
#
_entry.id   AF-A0A2V8PAQ7-F1
#
_cell.length_a   1.000
_cell.length_b   1.000
_cell.length_c   1.000
_cell.angle_alpha   90.00
_cell.angle_beta   90.00
_cell.angle_gamma   90.00
#
_symmetry.space_group_name_H-M   'P 1'
#
loop_
_entity.id
_entity.type
_entity.pdbx_description
1 polymer ?
#
loop_
_entity_poly.entity_id
_entity_poly.type
_entity_poly.pdbx_seq_one_letter_code
_entity_poly.pdbx_strand_id
1 'polypeptide(L)' 'MTHIKGNLDPVNAMLLGTPEQVLEKARRCVDVASPGGGYILNSACSIPRQTPPANILKLHQAA' A
#
# COMPACT_ATOMS: atom_id res chain seq x y z
N MET A 1 -17.37 -15.00 4.98
CA MET A 1 -16.96 -13.63 4.60
C MET A 1 -15.45 -13.65 4.41
N THR A 2 -14.99 -13.51 3.17
CA THR A 2 -13.57 -13.62 2.84
C THR A 2 -12.93 -12.24 2.97
N HIS A 3 -11.85 -12.15 3.74
CA HIS A 3 -11.08 -10.93 3.89
C HIS A 3 -9.94 -10.90 2.86
N ILE A 4 -9.62 -9.72 2.34
CA ILE A 4 -8.54 -9.52 1.38
C ILE A 4 -7.49 -8.60 2.01
N LYS A 5 -6.22 -8.94 1.88
CA LYS A 5 -5.08 -8.15 2.35
C LYS A 5 -4.07 -7.99 1.23
N GLY A 6 -3.57 -6.77 1.00
CA GLY A 6 -2.60 -6.47 -0.07
C GLY A 6 -2.91 -5.14 -0.75
N ASN A 7 -2.52 -4.88 -1.99
CA ASN A 7 -1.55 -5.62 -2.83
C ASN A 7 -0.48 -4.64 -3.36
N LEU A 8 -0.03 -3.72 -2.50
CA LEU A 8 0.88 -2.65 -2.93
C LEU A 8 2.25 -3.24 -3.30
N ASP A 9 2.77 -2.84 -4.47
CA ASP A 9 4.05 -3.35 -4.99
C ASP A 9 5.21 -2.98 -4.04
N PRO A 10 5.89 -3.98 -3.44
CA PRO A 10 6.96 -3.72 -2.47
C PRO A 10 8.23 -3.12 -3.10
N VAL A 11 8.42 -3.23 -4.42
CA VAL A 11 9.63 -2.76 -5.11
C VAL A 11 9.32 -1.47 -5.88
N ASN A 12 8.45 -1.53 -6.88
CA ASN A 12 8.22 -0.40 -7.78
C ASN A 12 7.45 0.74 -7.10
N ALA A 13 6.55 0.43 -6.17
CA ALA A 13 5.86 1.45 -5.40
C ALA A 13 6.66 1.82 -4.14
N MET A 14 6.94 0.84 -3.28
CA MET A 14 7.50 1.13 -1.96
C MET A 14 9.00 1.49 -1.99
N LEU A 15 9.85 0.70 -2.63
CA LEU A 15 11.30 0.92 -2.61
C LEU A 15 11.75 2.02 -3.59
N LEU A 16 11.26 1.98 -4.83
CA LEU A 16 11.73 2.83 -5.92
C LEU A 16 10.85 4.07 -6.17
N GLY A 17 9.64 4.10 -5.59
CA GLY A 17 8.71 5.22 -5.75
C GLY A 17 9.01 6.39 -4.82
N THR A 18 8.38 7.52 -5.12
CA THR A 18 8.32 8.68 -4.24
C THR A 18 7.19 8.52 -3.20
N PRO A 19 7.24 9.25 -2.06
CA PRO A 19 6.16 9.22 -1.07
C PRO A 19 4.79 9.57 -1.67
N GLU A 20 4.74 10.50 -2.62
CA GLU A 20 3.52 10.94 -3.30
C GLU A 20 2.95 9.81 -4.17
N GLN A 21 3.81 9.12 -4.94
CA GLN A 21 3.42 7.96 -5.75
C GLN A 21 2.94 6.78 -4.89
N VAL A 22 3.56 6.58 -3.72
CA VAL A 22 3.12 5.53 -2.77
C VAL A 22 1.72 5.84 -2.25
N LEU A 23 1.46 7.08 -1.85
CA LEU A 23 0.15 7.51 -1.37
C LEU A 23 -0.93 7.35 -2.45
N GLU A 24 -0.64 7.78 -3.68
CA GLU A 24 -1.55 7.64 -4.81
C GLU A 24 -1.91 6.17 -5.07
N LYS A 25 -0.90 5.30 -5.16
CA LYS A 25 -1.11 3.86 -5.39
C LYS A 25 -1.84 3.19 -4.24
N ALA A 26 -1.52 3.55 -3.00
CA ALA A 26 -2.19 3.04 -1.82
C ALA A 26 -3.67 3.42 -1.78
N ARG A 27 -4.00 4.70 -2.05
CA ARG A 27 -5.39 5.18 -2.18
C ARG A 27 -6.12 4.44 -3.29
N ARG A 28 -5.48 4.26 -4.44
CA ARG A 28 -6.05 3.49 -5.55
C ARG A 28 -6.42 2.06 -5.13
N CYS A 29 -5.58 1.39 -4.33
CA CYS A 29 -5.90 0.06 -3.81
C CYS A 29 -7.12 0.09 -2.87
N VAL A 30 -7.20 1.06 -1.96
CA VAL A 30 -8.35 1.25 -1.06
C VAL A 30 -9.63 1.50 -1.86
N ASP A 31 -9.60 2.41 -2.84
CA ASP A 31 -10.79 2.76 -3.63
C ASP A 31 -11.35 1.55 -4.40
N VAL A 32 -10.49 0.66 -4.88
CA VAL A 32 -10.89 -0.52 -5.66
C VAL A 32 -11.36 -1.66 -4.74
N ALA A 33 -10.66 -1.89 -3.62
CA ALA A 33 -10.83 -3.11 -2.84
C ALA A 33 -11.66 -2.93 -1.57
N SER A 34 -11.89 -1.71 -1.09
CA SER A 34 -12.70 -1.44 0.10
C SER A 34 -14.23 -1.50 -0.09
N PRO A 35 -14.84 -1.37 -1.29
CA PRO A 35 -16.28 -1.53 -1.43
C PRO A 35 -16.76 -2.89 -0.91
N GLY A 36 -17.69 -2.87 0.05
CA GLY A 36 -18.17 -4.09 0.73
C GLY A 36 -17.38 -4.49 1.98
N GLY A 37 -16.32 -3.73 2.33
CA GLY A 37 -15.52 -3.94 3.54
C GLY A 37 -14.58 -5.16 3.46
N GLY A 38 -13.91 -5.45 4.58
CA GLY A 38 -13.05 -6.65 4.69
C GLY A 38 -11.70 -6.55 3.96
N TYR A 39 -11.31 -5.35 3.53
CA TYR A 39 -10.02 -5.08 2.90
C TYR A 39 -9.03 -4.45 3.88
N ILE A 40 -7.80 -5.00 3.93
CA ILE A 40 -6.70 -4.48 4.73
C ILE A 40 -5.57 -4.08 3.78
N LEU A 41 -5.29 -2.78 3.70
CA LEU A 41 -4.17 -2.25 2.93
C LEU A 41 -2.84 -2.79 3.47
N ASN A 42 -2.01 -3.33 2.58
CA ASN A 42 -0.68 -3.80 2.91
C ASN A 42 0.17 -3.94 1.65
N SER A 43 1.49 -4.14 1.81
CA SER A 43 2.32 -4.60 0.72
C SER A 43 1.95 -6.02 0.27
N ALA A 44 2.18 -6.31 -1.00
CA ALA A 44 1.95 -7.64 -1.60
C ALA A 44 2.81 -8.73 -0.94
N CYS A 45 3.98 -8.36 -0.44
CA CYS A 45 4.95 -9.22 0.24
C CYS A 45 5.62 -8.44 1.39
N SER A 46 6.82 -8.82 1.79
CA SER A 46 7.65 -8.08 2.73
C SER A 46 8.12 -6.74 2.16
N ILE A 47 8.28 -5.75 3.03
CA ILE A 47 8.90 -4.46 2.68
C ILE A 47 10.41 -4.65 2.54
N PRO A 48 11.03 -4.22 1.41
CA PRO A 48 12.48 -4.27 1.25
C PRO A 48 13.18 -3.43 2.32
N ARG A 49 14.32 -3.92 2.83
CA ARG A 49 15.08 -3.28 3.92
C ARG A 49 15.45 -1.81 3.63
N GLN A 50 15.70 -1.48 2.37
CA GLN A 50 16.12 -0.14 1.93
C GLN A 50 14.94 0.80 1.63
N THR A 51 13.70 0.36 1.87
CA THR A 51 12.51 1.19 1.65
C THR A 51 12.59 2.45 2.51
N PRO A 52 12.47 3.65 1.92
CA PRO A 52 12.50 4.89 2.68
C PRO A 52 11.38 4.91 3.75
N PRO A 53 11.67 5.30 5.01
CA PRO A 53 10.64 5.41 6.04
C PRO A 53 9.48 6.33 5.64
N ALA A 54 9.79 7.40 4.88
CA ALA A 54 8.78 8.31 4.34
C ALA A 54 7.75 7.57 3.47
N ASN A 55 8.15 6.59 2.67
CA ASN A 55 7.25 5.78 1.85
C ASN A 55 6.37 4.87 2.72
N ILE A 56 6.93 4.27 3.77
CA ILE A 56 6.17 3.42 4.71
C ILE A 56 5.07 4.23 5.41
N LEU A 57 5.37 5.45 5.85
CA LEU A 57 4.42 6.32 6.54
C LEU A 57 3.22 6.72 5.66
N LYS A 58 3.36 6.67 4.32
CA LYS A 58 2.28 7.02 3.40
C LYS A 58 1.16 5.99 3.37
N LEU A 59 1.42 4.74 3.75
CA LEU A 59 0.38 3.72 3.90
C LEU A 59 -0.66 4.11 4.95
N HIS A 60 -0.23 4.71 6.08
CA HIS A 60 -1.14 5.21 7.12
C HIS A 60 -1.93 6.45 6.66
N GLN A 61 -1.44 7.20 5.68
CA GLN A 61 -2.16 8.38 5.16
C GLN A 61 -3.21 8.02 4.10
N ALA A 62 -3.25 6.76 3.67
CA ALA A 62 -4.13 6.27 2.61
C ALA A 62 -5.47 5.71 3.12
N ALA A 63 -5.58 5.39 4.41
CA ALA A 63 -6.77 4.81 5.03
C ALA A 63 -6.96 5.35 6.46
#